data_AF-A0A9E4FCC8-F1
#
_entry.id   AF-A0A9E4FCC8-F1
#
_cell.length_a   1.000
_cell.length_b   1.000
_cell.length_c   1.000
_cell.angle_alpha   90.00
_cell.angle_beta   90.00
_cell.angle_gamma   90.00
#
_symmetry.space_group_name_H-M   'P 1'
#
loop_
_entity.id
_entity.type
_entity.pdbx_description
1 polymer ?
#
loop_
_entity_poly.entity_id
_entity_poly.type
_entity_poly.pdbx_seq_one_letter_code
_entity_poly.pdbx_strand_id
1 'polypeptide(L)'
;MSEPVTEDLRAHGIESPLLLPNAIDHHALRESLHSRANARTTLGIPESAFAVGVVGRLHPKKDPLRALGAFERYRRENPRAYLVFVGDGPLRPQLLHRA
;
A
#
# COMPACT_ATOMS: atom_id res chain seq x y z
N MET A 1 9.98 -12.60 7.68
CA MET A 1 9.57 -12.32 9.07
C MET A 1 10.21 -11.01 9.54
N SER A 2 9.74 -10.39 10.62
CA SER A 2 10.23 -9.10 11.15
C SER A 2 10.69 -9.24 12.61
N GLU A 3 11.43 -8.26 13.15
CA GLU A 3 11.90 -8.26 14.55
C GLU A 3 10.83 -8.59 15.61
N PRO A 4 9.57 -8.09 15.51
CA PRO A 4 8.50 -8.48 16.43
C PRO A 4 8.23 -9.99 16.49
N VAL A 5 8.43 -10.70 15.36
CA VAL A 5 8.24 -12.16 15.31
C VAL A 5 9.40 -12.88 15.98
N THR A 6 10.63 -12.38 15.82
CA THR A 6 11.81 -12.92 16.49
C THR A 6 11.69 -12.79 18.01
N GLU A 7 11.18 -11.66 18.49
CA GLU A 7 10.94 -11.41 19.92
C GLU A 7 9.84 -12.34 20.47
N ASP A 8 8.73 -12.48 19.74
CA ASP A 8 7.65 -13.41 20.07
C ASP A 8 8.16 -14.86 20.18
N LEU A 9 8.99 -15.32 19.23
CA LEU A 9 9.57 -16.66 19.27
C LEU A 9 10.50 -16.89 20.48
N ARG A 10 11.30 -15.88 20.85
CA ARG A 10 12.15 -15.97 22.06
C ARG A 10 11.32 -16.04 23.33
N ALA A 11 10.24 -15.26 23.40
CA ALA A 11 9.31 -15.30 24.54
C ALA A 11 8.66 -16.69 24.70
N HIS A 12 8.56 -17.46 23.62
CA HIS A 12 8.04 -18.84 23.61
C HIS A 12 9.15 -19.92 23.68
N GLY A 13 10.38 -19.56 24.05
CA GLY A 13 11.46 -20.52 24.34
C GLY A 13 12.31 -20.94 23.14
N ILE A 14 12.19 -20.26 21.99
CA ILE A 14 13.11 -20.47 20.87
C ILE A 14 14.36 -19.61 21.09
N GLU A 15 15.50 -20.25 21.40
CA GLU A 15 16.72 -19.55 21.80
C GLU A 15 17.39 -18.76 20.66
N SER A 16 17.38 -19.30 19.44
CA SER A 16 18.13 -18.74 18.30
C SER A 16 17.30 -18.66 17.00
N PRO A 17 16.20 -17.87 16.96
CA PRO A 17 15.41 -17.71 15.75
C PRO A 17 16.18 -16.92 14.68
N LEU A 18 16.28 -17.49 13.47
CA LEU A 18 16.87 -16.84 12.31
C LEU A 18 15.82 -15.99 11.56
N LEU A 19 16.13 -14.71 11.36
CA LEU A 19 15.27 -13.80 10.61
C LEU A 19 15.48 -13.98 9.10
N LEU A 20 14.53 -14.61 8.43
CA LEU A 20 14.48 -14.69 6.98
C LEU A 20 13.37 -13.74 6.46
N PRO A 21 13.72 -12.55 5.93
CA PRO A 21 12.74 -11.66 5.31
C PRO A 21 12.21 -12.28 4.01
N ASN A 22 11.01 -11.88 3.60
CA ASN A 22 10.51 -12.27 2.29
C ASN A 22 11.35 -11.58 1.23
N ALA A 23 11.88 -12.36 0.29
CA ALA A 23 12.61 -11.84 -0.85
C ALA A 23 11.65 -11.47 -1.99
N ILE A 24 12.07 -10.49 -2.79
CA ILE A 24 11.44 -10.18 -4.08
C ILE A 24 12.52 -10.30 -5.15
N ASP A 25 12.16 -10.83 -6.31
CA ASP A 25 13.05 -10.85 -7.46
C ASP A 25 13.09 -9.45 -8.08
N HIS A 26 14.18 -8.72 -7.80
CA HIS A 26 14.37 -7.36 -8.31
C HIS A 26 14.54 -7.31 -9.83
N HIS A 27 15.07 -8.37 -10.45
CA HIS A 27 15.27 -8.41 -11.90
C HIS A 27 13.92 -8.57 -12.59
N ALA A 28 13.17 -9.61 -12.23
CA ALA A 28 11.84 -9.85 -12.76
C ALA A 28 10.90 -8.66 -12.49
N LEU A 29 11.04 -8.00 -11.33
CA LEU A 29 10.28 -6.78 -11.05
C LEU A 29 10.64 -5.66 -12.04
N ARG A 30 11.94 -5.36 -12.23
CA ARG A 30 12.36 -4.29 -13.15
C ARG A 30 11.85 -4.48 -14.58
N GLU A 31 11.84 -5.71 -15.07
CA GLU A 31 11.36 -6.04 -16.41
C GLU A 31 9.84 -5.93 -16.57
N SER A 32 9.09 -6.10 -15.47
CA SER A 32 7.63 -6.04 -15.46
C SER A 32 7.06 -4.67 -15.07
N LEU A 33 7.89 -3.74 -14.57
CA LEU A 33 7.44 -2.42 -14.17
C LEU A 33 7.01 -1.58 -15.38
N HIS A 34 5.81 -1.02 -15.31
CA HIS A 34 5.41 0.05 -16.22
C HIS A 34 6.29 1.29 -16.00
N SER A 35 6.57 2.02 -17.08
CA SER A 35 7.12 3.36 -16.95
C SER A 35 6.18 4.23 -16.10
N ARG A 36 6.74 5.24 -15.42
CA ARG A 36 5.94 6.15 -14.60
C ARG A 36 4.80 6.77 -15.41
N ALA A 37 5.07 7.20 -16.64
CA ALA A 37 4.06 7.82 -17.49
C ALA A 37 2.94 6.85 -17.88
N ASN A 38 3.29 5.61 -18.22
CA ASN A 38 2.30 4.58 -18.55
C ASN A 38 1.45 4.23 -17.34
N ALA A 39 2.06 4.04 -16.16
CA ALA A 39 1.33 3.75 -14.93
C ALA A 39 0.34 4.87 -14.57
N ARG A 40 0.76 6.14 -14.69
CA ARG A 40 -0.09 7.30 -14.42
C ARG A 40 -1.25 7.41 -15.40
N THR A 41 -0.97 7.20 -16.69
CA THR A 41 -2.00 7.18 -17.73
C THR A 41 -3.04 6.09 -17.47
N THR A 42 -2.59 4.86 -17.19
CA THR A 42 -3.47 3.72 -16.89
C THR A 42 -4.34 3.96 -15.65
N LEU A 43 -3.83 4.71 -14.67
CA LEU A 43 -4.55 5.05 -13.43
C LEU A 43 -5.34 6.36 -13.52
N GLY A 44 -5.35 7.05 -14.67
CA GLY A 44 -6.05 8.33 -14.84
C GLY A 44 -5.46 9.50 -14.06
N ILE A 45 -4.15 9.46 -13.76
CA ILE A 45 -3.47 10.46 -12.92
C ILE A 45 -2.69 11.45 -13.81
N PRO A 46 -2.93 12.77 -13.73
CA PRO A 46 -2.17 13.76 -14.49
C PRO A 46 -0.68 13.73 -14.14
N GLU A 47 0.25 13.87 -15.10
CA GLU A 47 1.71 13.80 -14.85
C GLU A 47 2.22 14.66 -13.68
N SER A 48 1.74 15.90 -13.59
CA SER A 48 2.14 16.88 -12.57
C SER A 48 1.41 16.74 -11.22
N ALA A 49 0.43 15.85 -11.11
CA ALA A 49 -0.35 15.71 -9.88
C ALA A 49 0.44 15.04 -8.75
N PHE A 50 0.25 15.53 -7.53
CA PHE A 50 0.68 14.78 -6.36
C PHE A 50 -0.21 13.55 -6.17
N ALA A 51 0.37 12.37 -6.03
CA ALA A 51 -0.37 11.11 -5.91
C ALA A 51 0.11 10.29 -4.72
N VAL A 52 -0.83 9.77 -3.94
CA VAL A 52 -0.59 8.83 -2.85
C VAL A 52 -1.18 7.48 -3.25
N GLY A 53 -0.38 6.42 -3.13
CA GLY A 53 -0.80 5.05 -3.44
C GLY A 53 -0.95 4.20 -2.19
N VAL A 54 -2.06 3.47 -2.08
CA VAL A 54 -2.29 2.44 -1.07
C VAL A 54 -2.40 1.10 -1.77
N VAL A 55 -1.40 0.24 -1.57
CA VAL A 55 -1.29 -1.05 -2.26
C VAL A 55 -1.49 -2.19 -1.27
N GLY A 56 -2.41 -3.11 -1.60
CA GLY A 56 -2.65 -4.33 -0.82
C GLY A 56 -4.14 -4.67 -0.69
N ARG A 57 -4.43 -5.72 0.07
CA ARG A 57 -5.81 -6.16 0.34
C ARG A 57 -6.60 -5.06 1.04
N LEU A 58 -7.79 -4.73 0.53
CA LEU A 58 -8.74 -3.77 1.10
C LEU A 58 -9.50 -4.41 2.26
N HIS A 59 -8.80 -4.59 3.38
CA HIS A 59 -9.21 -5.37 4.54
C HIS A 59 -8.99 -4.58 5.83
N PRO A 60 -9.79 -4.76 6.91
CA PRO A 60 -9.63 -4.00 8.16
C PRO A 60 -8.21 -3.99 8.73
N LYS A 61 -7.49 -5.14 8.70
CA LYS A 61 -6.07 -5.24 9.12
C LYS A 61 -5.10 -4.32 8.34
N LYS A 62 -5.48 -3.87 7.14
CA LYS A 62 -4.70 -2.93 6.31
C LYS A 62 -5.20 -1.49 6.41
N ASP A 63 -6.33 -1.28 7.09
CA ASP A 63 -6.95 0.00 7.40
C ASP A 63 -6.93 1.03 6.23
N PRO A 64 -7.49 0.69 5.06
CA PRO A 64 -7.52 1.61 3.92
C PRO A 64 -8.41 2.84 4.18
N LEU A 65 -9.39 2.74 5.10
CA LEU A 65 -10.29 3.84 5.44
C LEU A 65 -9.56 4.98 6.16
N ARG A 66 -8.55 4.66 6.99
CA ARG A 66 -7.69 5.68 7.60
C ARG A 66 -6.93 6.49 6.55
N ALA A 67 -6.43 5.84 5.50
CA ALA A 67 -5.75 6.54 4.40
C ALA A 67 -6.71 7.48 3.67
N LEU A 68 -7.96 7.05 3.41
CA LEU A 68 -8.99 7.90 2.81
C LEU A 68 -9.28 9.14 3.69
N GLY A 69 -9.53 8.95 4.99
CA GLY A 69 -9.82 10.06 5.89
C GLY A 69 -8.65 11.04 6.05
N ALA A 70 -7.40 10.55 6.09
CA ALA A 70 -6.23 11.41 6.10
C ALA A 70 -6.10 12.21 4.80
N PHE A 71 -6.38 11.57 3.67
CA PHE A 71 -6.30 12.20 2.37
C PHE A 71 -7.41 13.23 2.12
N GLU A 72 -8.64 12.99 2.60
CA GLU A 72 -9.75 13.96 2.55
C GLU A 72 -9.33 15.30 3.19
N ARG A 73 -8.60 15.24 4.31
CA ARG A 73 -8.05 16.44 4.97
C ARG A 73 -6.99 17.11 4.12
N TYR A 74 -6.04 16.36 3.59
CA TYR A 74 -4.98 16.87 2.72
C TYR A 74 -5.53 17.52 1.44
N ARG A 75 -6.56 16.92 0.83
CA ARG A 75 -7.18 17.38 -0.41
C ARG A 75 -7.84 18.76 -0.26
N ARG A 76 -8.26 19.16 0.95
CA ARG A 76 -8.81 20.51 1.21
C ARG A 76 -7.84 21.62 0.86
N GLU A 77 -6.55 21.40 1.12
CA GLU A 77 -5.48 22.35 0.80
C GLU A 77 -4.83 22.04 -0.56
N ASN A 78 -4.98 20.81 -1.04
CA ASN A 78 -4.35 20.30 -2.27
C ASN A 78 -5.40 19.66 -3.21
N PRO A 79 -6.29 20.46 -3.84
CA PRO A 79 -7.44 19.94 -4.58
C PRO A 79 -7.07 19.14 -5.82
N ARG A 80 -5.83 19.25 -6.32
CA ARG A 80 -5.31 18.50 -7.48
C ARG A 80 -4.58 17.21 -7.10
N ALA A 81 -4.59 16.83 -5.83
CA ALA A 81 -3.97 15.60 -5.38
C ALA A 81 -4.86 14.38 -5.66
N TYR A 82 -4.23 13.22 -5.85
CA TYR A 82 -4.92 11.94 -6.10
C TYR A 82 -4.57 10.90 -5.03
N LEU A 83 -5.58 10.13 -4.60
CA LEU A 83 -5.41 8.93 -3.79
C LEU A 83 -5.81 7.72 -4.64
N VAL A 84 -4.95 6.71 -4.67
CA VAL A 84 -5.16 5.51 -5.48
C VAL A 84 -5.10 4.28 -4.59
N PHE A 85 -6.15 3.48 -4.62
CA PHE A 85 -6.18 2.16 -3.99
C PHE A 85 -5.91 1.08 -5.04
N VAL A 86 -4.91 0.24 -4.80
CA VAL A 86 -4.56 -0.88 -5.69
C VAL A 86 -4.72 -2.19 -4.92
N GLY A 87 -5.73 -2.95 -5.30
CA GLY A 87 -6.08 -4.23 -4.69
C GLY A 87 -7.59 -4.42 -4.57
N ASP A 88 -7.99 -5.52 -3.95
CA ASP A 88 -9.40 -5.85 -3.70
C ASP A 88 -9.60 -6.29 -2.24
N GLY A 89 -10.85 -6.40 -1.82
CA GLY A 89 -11.22 -6.91 -0.51
C GLY A 89 -12.58 -6.42 -0.02
N PRO A 90 -13.00 -6.90 1.16
CA PRO A 90 -14.34 -6.65 1.70
C PRO A 90 -14.65 -5.17 1.95
N LEU A 91 -13.64 -4.30 2.07
CA LEU A 91 -13.85 -2.86 2.27
C LEU A 91 -14.00 -2.07 0.97
N ARG A 92 -13.86 -2.70 -0.20
CA ARG A 92 -13.99 -2.03 -1.50
C ARG A 92 -15.32 -1.28 -1.66
N PRO A 93 -16.50 -1.84 -1.33
CA PRO A 93 -17.77 -1.12 -1.46
C PRO A 93 -17.82 0.15 -0.61
N GLN A 94 -17.27 0.10 0.62
CA GLN A 94 -17.24 1.25 1.53
C GLN A 94 -16.32 2.36 1.03
N LEU A 95 -15.18 2.00 0.42
CA LEU A 95 -14.26 2.95 -0.20
C LEU A 95 -14.91 3.65 -1.40
N LEU A 96 -15.63 2.90 -2.25
CA LEU A 96 -16.32 3.45 -3.41
C LEU A 96 -17.47 4.38 -3.02
N HIS A 97 -18.20 4.09 -1.94
CA HIS A 97 -19.29 4.95 -1.46
C HIS A 97 -18.80 6.34 -0.97
N ARG A 98 -17.53 6.44 -0.58
CA ARG A 98 -16.94 7.65 0.01
C ARG A 98 -16.01 8.42 -0.94
N ALA A 99 -15.73 7.89 -2.13
CA ALA A 99 -14.86 8.50 -3.13
C ALA A 99 -15.60 9.61 -3.90
#